data_AF-A0A9W9Z5U2-F1
#
_entry.id   AF-A0A9W9Z5U2-F1
#
_cell.length_a   1.000
_cell.length_b   1.000
_cell.length_c   1.000
_cell.angle_alpha   90.00
_cell.angle_beta   90.00
_cell.angle_gamma   90.00
#
_symmetry.space_group_name_H-M   'P 1'
#
loop_
_entity.id
_entity.type
_entity.pdbx_description
1 polymer ?
#
loop_
_entity_poly.entity_id
_entity_poly.type
_entity_poly.pdbx_seq_one_letter_code
_entity_poly.pdbx_strand_id
1 'polypeptide(L)'
;MATAVGLSGGSTLHGVTDDQKQWVVFGIALSKVLVTQIRPFVEQEVQKEYVRLSASHSIHTQSTSGRLKNWRTFLKYENINGNDAFPRLPGGRYEYSKFDCRVTSHVDFAKLYVENHMAKFNAFDEHCDASAVLALLGKVPVFSHAVQCAAGDVRQARNAWAHCVFSDWDPVNYQQRFVEMENLAKALSLTPAVERDLLGELKDWETKGTILCMNPTVDPDLLTLVQQHVNTLRTDVTFEVQEDRERVSLALNDMSTSLKELEARIASVQYELEARMASMQCEQEARMANVQCEQEDIKQEQSSLSNKVDTLQTDVETRQENVNLLIKSQAEQEDVNLLIKSQQEDVNLLIKSQQEDVKLLKSQQEDVQQRVAHVEDQLSSAFLQENREDGSYEGPANMVSQQYHSNVSVEISSFEADIAFFAKRHDPDTRQWLFDDFEHLVP
;
A
#
# COMPACT_ATOMS: atom_id res chain seq x y z
N MET A 1 -6.41 54.92 -22.89
CA MET A 1 -7.17 54.48 -24.08
C MET A 1 -6.47 53.25 -24.64
N ALA A 2 -7.18 52.14 -24.80
CA ALA A 2 -6.61 50.86 -25.19
C ALA A 2 -7.35 50.26 -26.39
N THR A 3 -6.64 49.37 -27.09
CA THR A 3 -7.14 48.33 -28.01
C THR A 3 -8.02 48.73 -29.20
N ALA A 4 -7.48 48.44 -30.39
CA ALA A 4 -8.10 47.43 -31.26
C ALA A 4 -6.97 46.61 -31.93
N VAL A 5 -6.92 45.30 -31.64
CA VAL A 5 -5.92 44.39 -32.19
C VAL A 5 -6.36 43.94 -33.59
N GLY A 6 -5.50 44.11 -34.59
CA GLY A 6 -5.75 43.63 -35.94
C GLY A 6 -5.63 42.11 -36.01
N LEU A 7 -6.75 41.41 -36.14
CA LEU A 7 -6.78 39.98 -36.48
C LEU A 7 -6.80 39.82 -38.01
N SER A 8 -5.60 39.86 -38.61
CA SER A 8 -5.39 39.30 -39.95
C SER A 8 -4.92 37.85 -39.80
N GLY A 9 -5.76 36.90 -40.23
CA GLY A 9 -5.57 35.47 -39.97
C GLY A 9 -6.07 34.54 -41.08
N GLY A 10 -6.42 35.08 -42.25
CA GLY A 10 -6.52 34.30 -43.48
C GLY A 10 -5.19 34.35 -44.20
N SER A 11 -4.54 33.20 -44.44
CA SER A 11 -3.27 33.15 -45.19
C SER A 11 -3.52 33.39 -46.69
N THR A 12 -3.67 34.66 -47.07
CA THR A 12 -3.41 35.07 -48.45
C THR A 12 -1.92 34.93 -48.72
N LEU A 13 -1.59 34.20 -49.78
CA LEU A 13 -0.21 33.93 -50.23
C LEU A 13 0.38 35.17 -50.95
N HIS A 14 0.31 36.33 -50.29
CA HIS A 14 0.58 37.67 -50.83
C HIS A 14 2.06 37.96 -51.18
N GLY A 15 2.94 36.97 -51.04
CA GLY A 15 4.39 37.12 -51.23
C GLY A 15 5.01 36.28 -52.36
N VAL A 16 4.21 35.55 -53.16
CA VAL A 16 4.73 34.68 -54.23
C VAL A 16 4.59 35.36 -55.60
N THR A 17 5.73 35.60 -56.26
CA THR A 17 5.80 36.21 -57.60
C THR A 17 5.28 35.27 -58.68
N ASP A 18 4.85 35.79 -59.84
CA ASP A 18 4.34 34.94 -60.92
C ASP A 18 5.39 33.94 -61.43
N ASP A 19 6.66 34.31 -61.43
CA ASP A 19 7.79 33.41 -61.72
C ASP A 19 7.86 32.24 -60.72
N GLN A 20 7.66 32.50 -59.42
CA GLN A 20 7.62 31.46 -58.39
C GLN A 20 6.39 30.55 -58.55
N LYS A 21 5.24 31.07 -58.99
CA LYS A 21 4.05 30.26 -59.32
C LYS A 21 4.37 29.32 -60.49
N GLN A 22 4.96 29.85 -61.55
CA GLN A 22 5.38 29.10 -62.74
C GLN A 22 6.41 28.01 -62.41
N TRP A 23 7.39 28.32 -61.55
CA TRP A 23 8.35 27.36 -61.02
C TRP A 23 7.69 26.18 -60.26
N VAL A 24 6.71 26.44 -59.39
CA VAL A 24 5.95 25.37 -58.70
C VAL A 24 5.19 24.49 -59.70
N VAL A 25 4.47 25.13 -60.63
CA VAL A 25 3.63 24.45 -61.63
C VAL A 25 4.44 23.53 -62.51
N PHE A 26 5.59 24.01 -63.02
CA PHE A 26 6.51 23.16 -63.77
C PHE A 26 7.03 21.98 -62.94
N GLY A 27 7.41 22.21 -61.69
CA GLY A 27 7.90 21.13 -60.80
C GLY A 27 6.89 20.01 -60.60
N ILE A 28 5.61 20.37 -60.47
CA ILE A 28 4.50 19.41 -60.34
C ILE A 28 4.22 18.71 -61.68
N ALA A 29 4.10 19.45 -62.79
CA ALA A 29 3.90 18.87 -64.11
C ALA A 29 5.03 17.89 -64.49
N LEU A 30 6.28 18.26 -64.25
CA LEU A 30 7.44 17.39 -64.45
C LEU A 30 7.35 16.12 -63.59
N SER A 31 7.12 16.27 -62.28
CA SER A 31 7.29 15.16 -61.33
C SER A 31 6.08 14.24 -61.25
N LYS A 32 4.86 14.78 -61.33
CA LYS A 32 3.60 14.03 -61.15
C LYS A 32 2.88 13.70 -62.45
N VAL A 33 3.08 14.46 -63.53
CA VAL A 33 2.53 14.14 -64.86
C VAL A 33 3.58 13.44 -65.71
N LEU A 34 4.60 14.17 -66.20
CA LEU A 34 5.56 13.63 -67.17
C LEU A 34 6.29 12.39 -66.64
N VAL A 35 6.99 12.51 -65.52
CA VAL A 35 7.84 11.42 -64.99
C VAL A 35 7.01 10.21 -64.59
N THR A 36 5.83 10.40 -63.99
CA THR A 36 4.91 9.30 -63.65
C THR A 36 4.51 8.49 -64.88
N GLN A 37 4.12 9.16 -65.97
CA GLN A 37 3.61 8.50 -67.18
C GLN A 37 4.71 7.83 -68.00
N ILE A 38 5.93 8.40 -68.04
CA ILE A 38 7.04 7.83 -68.85
C ILE A 38 7.86 6.78 -68.09
N ARG A 39 7.84 6.75 -66.75
CA ARG A 39 8.66 5.83 -65.95
C ARG A 39 8.43 4.34 -66.29
N PRO A 40 7.20 3.83 -66.48
CA PRO A 40 6.99 2.42 -66.87
C PRO A 40 7.57 2.08 -68.25
N PHE A 41 7.52 3.02 -69.20
CA PHE A 41 8.15 2.85 -70.50
C PHE A 41 9.68 2.80 -70.39
N VAL A 42 10.27 3.67 -69.56
CA VAL A 42 11.71 3.65 -69.30
C VAL A 42 12.14 2.33 -68.64
N GLU A 43 11.39 1.82 -67.66
CA GLU A 43 11.65 0.51 -67.07
C GLU A 43 11.63 -0.61 -68.13
N GLN A 44 10.62 -0.61 -69.00
CA GLN A 44 10.46 -1.62 -70.04
C GLN A 44 11.64 -1.65 -71.03
N GLU A 45 12.10 -0.48 -71.50
CA GLU A 45 13.25 -0.40 -72.41
C GLU A 45 14.58 -0.73 -71.72
N VAL A 46 14.76 -0.32 -70.46
CA VAL A 46 15.95 -0.67 -69.67
C VAL A 46 16.00 -2.17 -69.38
N GLN A 47 14.86 -2.82 -69.12
CA GLN A 47 14.74 -4.27 -68.95
C GLN A 47 15.09 -5.01 -70.26
N LYS A 48 14.61 -4.56 -71.41
CA LYS A 48 14.98 -5.13 -72.73
C LYS A 48 16.50 -5.08 -72.95
N GLU A 49 17.11 -3.94 -72.63
CA GLU A 49 18.56 -3.73 -72.78
C GLU A 49 19.39 -4.59 -71.81
N TYR A 50 18.94 -4.70 -70.56
CA TYR A 50 19.56 -5.57 -69.56
C TYR A 50 19.51 -7.05 -69.97
N VAL A 51 18.37 -7.53 -70.46
CA VAL A 51 18.22 -8.90 -70.98
C VAL A 51 19.16 -9.15 -72.17
N ARG A 52 19.26 -8.18 -73.10
CA ARG A 52 20.19 -8.25 -74.24
C ARG A 52 21.65 -8.38 -73.80
N LEU A 53 22.10 -7.56 -72.84
CA LEU A 53 23.47 -7.62 -72.32
C LEU A 53 23.73 -8.84 -71.43
N SER A 54 22.71 -9.34 -70.73
CA SER A 54 22.79 -10.59 -70.00
C SER A 54 23.03 -11.78 -70.92
N ALA A 55 22.34 -11.84 -72.07
CA ALA A 55 22.54 -12.90 -73.06
C ALA A 55 23.86 -12.77 -73.85
N SER A 56 24.28 -11.55 -74.21
CA SER A 56 25.42 -11.32 -75.11
C SER A 56 26.78 -11.11 -74.42
N HIS A 57 26.78 -10.60 -73.18
CA HIS A 57 28.00 -10.22 -72.45
C HIS A 57 28.05 -10.80 -71.02
N SER A 58 27.07 -11.63 -70.63
CA SER A 58 27.00 -12.28 -69.30
C SER A 58 27.15 -11.29 -68.13
N ILE A 59 26.61 -10.08 -68.27
CA ILE A 59 26.77 -8.97 -67.31
C ILE A 59 26.27 -9.30 -65.89
N HIS A 60 25.36 -10.27 -65.77
CA HIS A 60 24.82 -10.78 -64.51
C HIS A 60 25.77 -11.74 -63.75
N THR A 61 26.76 -12.32 -64.42
CA THR A 61 27.75 -13.27 -63.84
C THR A 61 29.20 -12.79 -63.93
N GLN A 62 29.43 -11.57 -64.43
CA GLN A 62 30.77 -11.04 -64.65
C GLN A 62 31.59 -10.88 -63.35
N SER A 63 32.89 -11.15 -63.44
CA SER A 63 33.84 -10.91 -62.36
C SER A 63 34.36 -9.47 -62.36
N THR A 64 34.92 -9.04 -61.23
CA THR A 64 35.50 -7.72 -61.04
C THR A 64 36.60 -7.37 -62.06
N SER A 65 37.41 -8.35 -62.46
CA SER A 65 38.47 -8.20 -63.46
C SER A 65 37.95 -8.25 -64.91
N GLY A 66 36.92 -9.06 -65.18
CA GLY A 66 36.32 -9.24 -66.49
C GLY A 66 35.16 -8.29 -66.83
N ARG A 67 34.79 -7.38 -65.91
CA ARG A 67 33.58 -6.54 -66.06
C ARG A 67 33.56 -5.67 -67.33
N LEU A 68 32.38 -5.50 -67.89
CA LEU A 68 32.11 -4.58 -69.01
C LEU A 68 32.31 -3.12 -68.54
N LYS A 69 33.44 -2.50 -68.88
CA LYS A 69 33.77 -1.14 -68.40
C LYS A 69 32.94 -0.03 -69.07
N ASN A 70 32.59 -0.21 -70.33
CA ASN A 70 31.88 0.79 -71.15
C ASN A 70 30.79 0.12 -71.99
N TRP A 71 29.63 0.76 -72.08
CA TRP A 71 28.57 0.42 -73.04
C TRP A 71 27.96 1.72 -73.58
N ARG A 72 28.54 2.23 -74.67
CA ARG A 72 28.54 3.64 -75.14
C ARG A 72 29.07 4.66 -74.13
N THR A 73 28.70 4.56 -72.85
CA THR A 73 29.22 5.36 -71.73
C THR A 73 29.96 4.48 -70.72
N PHE A 74 30.78 5.09 -69.87
CA PHE A 74 31.40 4.41 -68.73
C PHE A 74 30.34 3.93 -67.72
N LEU A 75 30.47 2.67 -67.26
CA LEU A 75 29.50 2.04 -66.36
C LEU A 75 29.95 2.17 -64.89
N LYS A 76 29.09 2.80 -64.07
CA LYS A 76 29.38 3.18 -62.68
C LYS A 76 29.07 2.05 -61.70
N TYR A 77 29.96 1.06 -61.65
CA TYR A 77 29.85 -0.09 -60.72
C TYR A 77 29.85 0.31 -59.24
N GLU A 78 30.34 1.50 -58.89
CA GLU A 78 30.19 2.08 -57.55
C GLU A 78 28.72 2.22 -57.10
N ASN A 79 27.75 2.24 -58.02
CA ASN A 79 26.34 2.49 -57.72
C ASN A 79 25.52 1.23 -57.37
N ILE A 80 26.11 0.03 -57.44
CA ILE A 80 25.40 -1.25 -57.18
C ILE A 80 26.06 -2.04 -56.05
N ASN A 81 25.37 -3.04 -55.51
CA ASN A 81 25.89 -4.02 -54.54
C ASN A 81 26.57 -3.41 -53.27
N GLY A 82 26.24 -2.17 -52.91
CA GLY A 82 26.88 -1.45 -51.79
C GLY A 82 28.32 -1.02 -52.06
N ASN A 83 28.78 -1.01 -53.32
CA ASN A 83 30.16 -0.71 -53.69
C ASN A 83 30.59 0.74 -53.34
N ASP A 84 29.65 1.66 -53.12
CA ASP A 84 29.95 3.03 -52.68
C ASP A 84 30.32 3.15 -51.19
N ALA A 85 30.06 2.11 -50.38
CA ALA A 85 30.51 2.04 -48.98
C ALA A 85 32.02 1.80 -48.83
N PHE A 86 32.72 1.35 -49.89
CA PHE A 86 34.16 1.13 -49.83
C PHE A 86 34.93 2.46 -49.79
N PRO A 87 35.91 2.62 -48.87
CA PRO A 87 36.75 3.81 -48.81
C PRO A 87 37.43 4.12 -50.15
N ARG A 88 37.40 5.39 -50.55
CA ARG A 88 38.13 5.85 -51.74
C ARG A 88 39.63 5.85 -51.47
N LEU A 89 40.40 5.48 -52.49
CA LEU A 89 41.85 5.57 -52.50
C LEU A 89 42.31 7.05 -52.45
N PRO A 90 43.57 7.32 -52.04
CA PRO A 90 44.17 8.65 -52.18
C PRO A 90 43.97 9.22 -53.59
N GLY A 91 43.49 10.47 -53.66
CA GLY A 91 43.03 11.10 -54.89
C GLY A 91 41.57 10.81 -55.28
N GLY A 92 40.76 10.24 -54.38
CA GLY A 92 39.31 10.10 -54.56
C GLY A 92 38.87 8.99 -55.53
N ARG A 93 39.78 8.10 -55.94
CA ARG A 93 39.50 7.01 -56.89
C ARG A 93 38.90 5.79 -56.20
N TYR A 94 38.02 5.06 -56.89
CA TYR A 94 37.48 3.80 -56.40
C TYR A 94 38.45 2.63 -56.57
N GLU A 95 38.58 1.80 -55.54
CA GLU A 95 39.35 0.54 -55.59
C GLU A 95 38.49 -0.57 -56.22
N TYR A 96 38.33 -0.50 -57.54
CA TYR A 96 37.43 -1.40 -58.27
C TYR A 96 37.69 -2.89 -58.02
N SER A 97 38.89 -3.33 -57.63
CA SER A 97 39.21 -4.73 -57.29
C SER A 97 38.40 -5.31 -56.13
N LYS A 98 37.80 -4.47 -55.28
CA LYS A 98 36.92 -4.88 -54.18
C LYS A 98 35.45 -4.95 -54.53
N PHE A 99 35.06 -4.47 -55.72
CA PHE A 99 33.66 -4.34 -56.09
C PHE A 99 33.03 -5.67 -56.52
N ASP A 100 31.81 -5.92 -56.05
CA ASP A 100 30.93 -6.89 -56.69
C ASP A 100 30.33 -6.25 -57.95
N CYS A 101 30.76 -6.71 -59.12
CA CYS A 101 30.35 -6.16 -60.41
C CYS A 101 29.20 -6.94 -61.05
N ARG A 102 28.59 -7.92 -60.38
CA ARG A 102 27.44 -8.67 -60.89
C ARG A 102 26.23 -7.75 -60.98
N VAL A 103 25.64 -7.64 -62.17
CA VAL A 103 24.43 -6.84 -62.40
C VAL A 103 23.23 -7.77 -62.34
N THR A 104 22.59 -7.90 -61.17
CA THR A 104 21.62 -8.98 -60.92
C THR A 104 20.21 -8.67 -61.42
N SER A 105 19.90 -7.39 -61.63
CA SER A 105 18.60 -6.88 -62.06
C SER A 105 18.72 -5.75 -63.08
N HIS A 106 17.62 -5.41 -63.75
CA HIS A 106 17.54 -4.19 -64.58
C HIS A 106 17.63 -2.91 -63.74
N VAL A 107 17.27 -2.96 -62.47
CA VAL A 107 17.49 -1.85 -61.51
C VAL A 107 18.99 -1.64 -61.27
N ASP A 108 19.77 -2.71 -61.05
CA ASP A 108 21.24 -2.61 -60.98
C ASP A 108 21.81 -2.07 -62.29
N PHE A 109 21.30 -2.55 -63.43
CA PHE A 109 21.72 -2.08 -64.74
C PHE A 109 21.44 -0.58 -64.94
N ALA A 110 20.27 -0.10 -64.53
CA ALA A 110 19.91 1.32 -64.55
C ALA A 110 20.88 2.16 -63.70
N LYS A 111 21.21 1.70 -62.49
CA LYS A 111 22.12 2.36 -61.55
C LYS A 111 23.50 2.61 -62.15
N LEU A 112 23.97 1.82 -63.11
CA LEU A 112 25.27 2.01 -63.79
C LEU A 112 25.35 3.29 -64.64
N TYR A 113 24.23 3.88 -65.06
CA TYR A 113 24.21 5.06 -65.93
C TYR A 113 24.00 6.38 -65.17
N VAL A 114 23.38 6.34 -63.99
CA VAL A 114 23.04 7.55 -63.22
C VAL A 114 24.20 8.02 -62.33
N GLU A 115 24.11 9.22 -61.77
CA GLU A 115 25.11 9.70 -60.80
C GLU A 115 24.89 9.04 -59.43
N ASN A 116 25.93 8.94 -58.59
CA ASN A 116 25.84 8.18 -57.33
C ASN A 116 24.76 8.68 -56.36
N HIS A 117 24.46 9.99 -56.36
CA HIS A 117 23.35 10.56 -55.60
C HIS A 117 21.97 10.18 -56.15
N MET A 118 21.87 9.85 -57.44
CA MET A 118 20.64 9.40 -58.11
C MET A 118 20.41 7.90 -57.98
N ALA A 119 21.46 7.11 -57.66
CA ALA A 119 21.43 5.65 -57.69
C ALA A 119 20.72 4.99 -56.48
N LYS A 120 19.94 5.75 -55.70
CA LYS A 120 19.37 5.31 -54.42
C LYS A 120 17.99 4.65 -54.54
N PHE A 121 17.35 4.68 -55.71
CA PHE A 121 16.11 3.95 -55.98
C PHE A 121 16.33 2.43 -55.96
N ASN A 122 15.31 1.64 -55.60
CA ASN A 122 15.38 0.17 -55.62
C ASN A 122 14.34 -0.48 -56.56
N ALA A 123 13.47 0.33 -57.17
CA ALA A 123 12.53 -0.04 -58.22
C ALA A 123 12.34 1.17 -59.15
N PHE A 124 11.62 1.00 -60.25
CA PHE A 124 11.10 2.11 -61.05
C PHE A 124 9.78 2.63 -60.45
N ASP A 125 9.84 3.10 -59.20
CA ASP A 125 8.75 3.68 -58.44
C ASP A 125 8.98 5.19 -58.20
N GLU A 126 8.29 5.81 -57.23
CA GLU A 126 8.48 7.22 -56.89
C GLU A 126 9.92 7.58 -56.44
N HIS A 127 10.72 6.61 -55.98
CA HIS A 127 12.13 6.83 -55.64
C HIS A 127 13.02 6.94 -56.88
N CYS A 128 12.58 6.38 -58.02
CA CYS A 128 13.18 6.66 -59.33
C CYS A 128 12.67 8.02 -59.82
N ASP A 129 13.32 9.06 -59.31
CA ASP A 129 12.91 10.46 -59.46
C ASP A 129 13.15 11.02 -60.88
N ALA A 130 12.72 12.27 -61.09
CA ALA A 130 12.94 12.98 -62.35
C ALA A 130 14.42 13.06 -62.76
N SER A 131 15.35 13.08 -61.80
CA SER A 131 16.79 13.16 -62.08
C SER A 131 17.32 11.86 -62.65
N ALA A 132 16.91 10.72 -62.07
CA ALA A 132 17.27 9.38 -62.51
C ALA A 132 16.62 9.04 -63.86
N VAL A 133 15.31 9.24 -64.00
CA VAL A 133 14.56 8.91 -65.24
C VAL A 133 15.12 9.67 -66.45
N LEU A 134 15.34 10.98 -66.34
CA LEU A 134 15.94 11.77 -67.42
C LEU A 134 17.41 11.41 -67.69
N ALA A 135 18.18 11.01 -66.66
CA ALA A 135 19.54 10.54 -66.85
C ALA A 135 19.61 9.18 -67.56
N LEU A 136 18.64 8.28 -67.35
CA LEU A 136 18.52 7.00 -68.06
C LEU A 136 18.17 7.24 -69.53
N LEU A 137 17.14 8.05 -69.80
CA LEU A 137 16.73 8.43 -71.16
C LEU A 137 17.87 9.02 -71.98
N GLY A 138 18.71 9.86 -71.37
CA GLY A 138 19.86 10.50 -72.02
C GLY A 138 21.12 9.63 -72.16
N LYS A 139 21.20 8.43 -71.55
CA LYS A 139 22.45 7.64 -71.50
C LYS A 139 22.30 6.16 -71.88
N VAL A 140 21.16 5.51 -71.62
CA VAL A 140 21.00 4.08 -71.88
C VAL A 140 20.89 3.84 -73.40
N PRO A 141 21.74 2.98 -74.01
CA PRO A 141 21.85 2.85 -75.47
C PRO A 141 20.62 2.36 -76.25
N VAL A 142 19.57 1.93 -75.55
CA VAL A 142 18.27 1.52 -76.14
C VAL A 142 17.49 2.71 -76.69
N PHE A 143 17.62 3.89 -76.07
CA PHE A 143 16.89 5.09 -76.48
C PHE A 143 17.51 5.71 -77.74
N SER A 144 16.66 6.26 -78.61
CA SER A 144 17.09 6.90 -79.85
C SER A 144 17.80 8.23 -79.59
N HIS A 145 18.56 8.73 -80.56
CA HIS A 145 19.21 10.04 -80.46
C HIS A 145 18.18 11.17 -80.24
N ALA A 146 16.99 11.08 -80.85
CA ALA A 146 15.92 12.06 -80.64
C ALA A 146 15.41 12.08 -79.19
N VAL A 147 15.21 10.90 -78.58
CA VAL A 147 14.87 10.78 -77.16
C VAL A 147 16.00 11.30 -76.26
N GLN A 148 17.26 11.00 -76.59
CA GLN A 148 18.42 11.46 -75.82
C GLN A 148 18.56 13.00 -75.85
N CYS A 149 18.31 13.64 -77.00
CA CYS A 149 18.27 15.10 -77.11
C CYS A 149 17.13 15.69 -76.27
N ALA A 150 15.88 15.26 -76.49
CA ALA A 150 14.72 15.82 -75.80
C ALA A 150 14.80 15.60 -74.27
N ALA A 151 15.31 14.45 -73.82
CA ALA A 151 15.58 14.20 -72.41
C ALA A 151 16.72 15.07 -71.86
N GLY A 152 17.69 15.43 -72.70
CA GLY A 152 18.75 16.40 -72.39
C GLY A 152 18.18 17.80 -72.12
N ASP A 153 17.24 18.26 -72.95
CA ASP A 153 16.58 19.56 -72.83
C ASP A 153 15.71 19.63 -71.56
N VAL A 154 14.82 18.64 -71.36
CA VAL A 154 14.02 18.54 -70.12
C VAL A 154 14.91 18.39 -68.87
N ARG A 155 16.09 17.78 -68.98
CA ARG A 155 17.05 17.72 -67.86
C ARG A 155 17.67 19.09 -67.56
N GLN A 156 17.87 19.96 -68.55
CA GLN A 156 18.28 21.35 -68.32
C GLN A 156 17.17 22.13 -67.61
N ALA A 157 15.93 22.00 -68.06
CA ALA A 157 14.76 22.58 -67.39
C ALA A 157 14.64 22.13 -65.92
N ARG A 158 14.76 20.82 -65.67
CA ARG A 158 14.75 20.24 -64.31
C ARG A 158 15.90 20.77 -63.45
N ASN A 159 17.08 20.99 -64.02
CA ASN A 159 18.20 21.55 -63.27
C ASN A 159 17.95 23.01 -62.88
N ALA A 160 17.46 23.85 -63.80
CA ALA A 160 17.07 25.24 -63.50
C ALA A 160 15.99 25.30 -62.41
N TRP A 161 15.01 24.38 -62.47
CA TRP A 161 13.99 24.21 -61.44
C TRP A 161 14.61 23.81 -60.09
N ALA A 162 15.45 22.79 -60.04
CA ALA A 162 16.07 22.29 -58.81
C ALA A 162 17.04 23.29 -58.15
N HIS A 163 17.52 24.29 -58.88
CA HIS A 163 18.35 25.38 -58.35
C HIS A 163 17.55 26.61 -57.90
N CYS A 164 16.21 26.61 -58.04
CA CYS A 164 15.31 27.68 -57.60
C CYS A 164 15.66 29.07 -58.15
N VAL A 165 16.21 29.15 -59.37
CA VAL A 165 16.53 30.42 -60.05
C VAL A 165 15.22 31.00 -60.60
N PHE A 166 14.45 31.68 -59.75
CA PHE A 166 13.09 32.10 -60.08
C PHE A 166 13.02 33.01 -61.32
N SER A 167 14.02 33.87 -61.56
CA SER A 167 14.08 34.73 -62.75
C SER A 167 14.07 33.99 -64.09
N ASP A 168 14.38 32.70 -64.10
CA ASP A 168 14.36 31.86 -65.31
C ASP A 168 12.95 31.32 -65.62
N TRP A 169 11.93 31.71 -64.83
CA TRP A 169 10.53 31.26 -64.92
C TRP A 169 9.59 32.38 -65.37
N ASP A 170 10.09 33.29 -66.20
CA ASP A 170 9.24 34.21 -66.95
C ASP A 170 8.32 33.45 -67.94
N PRO A 171 7.22 34.06 -68.42
CA PRO A 171 6.25 33.38 -69.28
C PRO A 171 6.80 32.75 -70.56
N VAL A 172 7.87 33.30 -71.15
CA VAL A 172 8.47 32.77 -72.38
C VAL A 172 9.30 31.53 -72.05
N ASN A 173 10.15 31.61 -71.03
CA ASN A 173 10.94 30.47 -70.59
C ASN A 173 10.04 29.33 -70.06
N TYR A 174 9.01 29.65 -69.28
CA TYR A 174 8.03 28.69 -68.76
C TYR A 174 7.33 27.91 -69.88
N GLN A 175 6.77 28.60 -70.89
CA GLN A 175 6.16 27.96 -72.06
C GLN A 175 7.15 27.05 -72.79
N GLN A 176 8.39 27.53 -72.98
CA GLN A 176 9.45 26.74 -73.60
C GLN A 176 9.76 25.45 -72.82
N ARG A 177 9.67 25.44 -71.48
CA ARG A 177 9.87 24.21 -70.67
C ARG A 177 8.74 23.20 -70.84
N PHE A 178 7.52 23.65 -71.08
CA PHE A 178 6.41 22.75 -71.44
C PHE A 178 6.59 22.16 -72.84
N VAL A 179 7.03 22.97 -73.82
CA VAL A 179 7.39 22.49 -75.16
C VAL A 179 8.50 21.43 -75.12
N GLU A 180 9.52 21.60 -74.26
CA GLU A 180 10.57 20.60 -74.02
C GLU A 180 9.98 19.27 -73.51
N MET A 181 9.05 19.32 -72.54
CA MET A 181 8.35 18.13 -72.02
C MET A 181 7.46 17.46 -73.06
N GLU A 182 6.70 18.22 -73.86
CA GLU A 182 5.90 17.69 -74.96
C GLU A 182 6.75 17.01 -76.03
N ASN A 183 7.90 17.61 -76.39
CA ASN A 183 8.81 17.05 -77.38
C ASN A 183 9.42 15.73 -76.90
N LEU A 184 9.71 15.60 -75.60
CA LEU A 184 10.11 14.33 -75.01
C LEU A 184 8.98 13.29 -75.09
N ALA A 185 7.75 13.65 -74.71
CA ALA A 185 6.60 12.75 -74.79
C ALA A 185 6.39 12.18 -76.21
N LYS A 186 6.44 13.04 -77.23
CA LYS A 186 6.33 12.68 -78.65
C LYS A 186 7.52 11.84 -79.13
N ALA A 187 8.74 12.13 -78.67
CA ALA A 187 9.94 11.38 -79.05
C ALA A 187 9.95 9.93 -78.51
N LEU A 188 9.31 9.69 -77.37
CA LEU A 188 9.28 8.37 -76.71
C LEU A 188 8.45 7.32 -77.47
N SER A 189 7.66 7.72 -78.49
CA SER A 189 6.82 6.78 -79.27
C SER A 189 5.88 5.96 -78.38
N LEU A 190 5.22 6.65 -77.45
CA LEU A 190 4.26 6.05 -76.51
C LEU A 190 3.03 5.51 -77.27
N THR A 191 2.15 4.77 -76.60
CA THR A 191 0.89 4.37 -77.24
C THR A 191 0.04 5.62 -77.51
N PRO A 192 -0.71 5.71 -78.64
CA PRO A 192 -1.44 6.94 -78.99
C PRO A 192 -2.44 7.44 -77.94
N ALA A 193 -2.97 6.54 -77.10
CA ALA A 193 -3.80 6.91 -75.95
C ALA A 193 -2.97 7.60 -74.86
N VAL A 194 -1.87 6.96 -74.41
CA VAL A 194 -1.00 7.50 -73.35
C VAL A 194 -0.34 8.81 -73.80
N GLU A 195 0.10 8.91 -75.05
CA GLU A 195 0.67 10.17 -75.58
C GLU A 195 -0.34 11.30 -75.57
N ARG A 196 -1.55 11.08 -76.10
CA ARG A 196 -2.63 12.07 -76.12
C ARG A 196 -3.00 12.52 -74.71
N ASP A 197 -3.15 11.58 -73.78
CA ASP A 197 -3.61 11.86 -72.42
C ASP A 197 -2.51 12.63 -71.65
N LEU A 198 -1.24 12.24 -71.79
CA LEU A 198 -0.08 12.96 -71.26
C LEU A 198 0.04 14.38 -71.84
N LEU A 199 -0.09 14.57 -73.15
CA LEU A 199 -0.05 15.89 -73.77
C LEU A 199 -1.23 16.77 -73.33
N GLY A 200 -2.41 16.18 -73.15
CA GLY A 200 -3.58 16.87 -72.59
C GLY A 200 -3.35 17.35 -71.16
N GLU A 201 -2.84 16.48 -70.28
CA GLU A 201 -2.49 16.86 -68.91
C GLU A 201 -1.40 17.93 -68.88
N LEU A 202 -0.33 17.79 -69.67
CA LEU A 202 0.71 18.82 -69.75
C LEU A 202 0.14 20.18 -70.19
N LYS A 203 -0.78 20.21 -71.16
CA LYS A 203 -1.42 21.45 -71.61
C LYS A 203 -2.34 22.07 -70.56
N ASP A 204 -3.05 21.24 -69.81
CA ASP A 204 -3.87 21.69 -68.68
C ASP A 204 -3.01 22.25 -67.54
N TRP A 205 -1.87 21.63 -67.22
CA TRP A 205 -0.92 22.18 -66.25
C TRP A 205 -0.25 23.47 -66.74
N GLU A 206 0.14 23.57 -68.01
CA GLU A 206 0.71 24.79 -68.59
C GLU A 206 -0.25 25.98 -68.44
N THR A 207 -1.53 25.77 -68.80
CA THR A 207 -2.52 26.84 -68.95
C THR A 207 -3.34 27.14 -67.69
N LYS A 208 -3.61 26.12 -66.86
CA LYS A 208 -4.44 26.23 -65.65
C LYS A 208 -3.65 26.00 -64.36
N GLY A 209 -2.43 25.48 -64.42
CA GLY A 209 -1.66 25.07 -63.25
C GLY A 209 -1.39 26.19 -62.25
N THR A 210 -1.15 27.42 -62.72
CA THR A 210 -0.96 28.58 -61.82
C THR A 210 -2.21 28.90 -61.03
N ILE A 211 -3.39 28.73 -61.64
CA ILE A 211 -4.67 28.81 -60.95
C ILE A 211 -4.78 27.63 -59.97
N LEU A 212 -4.62 26.38 -60.44
CA LEU A 212 -4.77 25.18 -59.59
C LEU A 212 -3.87 25.17 -58.35
N CYS A 213 -2.63 25.65 -58.45
CA CYS A 213 -1.69 25.64 -57.33
C CYS A 213 -1.76 26.85 -56.40
N MET A 214 -2.19 28.01 -56.91
CA MET A 214 -1.95 29.30 -56.24
C MET A 214 -3.19 30.16 -56.11
N ASN A 215 -4.39 29.68 -56.48
CA ASN A 215 -5.58 30.50 -56.38
C ASN A 215 -5.96 30.80 -54.92
N PRO A 216 -6.02 32.08 -54.50
CA PRO A 216 -6.56 32.45 -53.20
C PRO A 216 -8.08 32.65 -53.27
N THR A 217 -8.71 32.52 -54.45
CA THR A 217 -10.15 32.81 -54.60
C THR A 217 -10.99 31.69 -53.99
N VAL A 218 -11.25 31.84 -52.68
CA VAL A 218 -12.63 31.74 -52.23
C VAL A 218 -13.45 32.62 -53.18
N ASP A 219 -14.42 32.02 -53.86
CA ASP A 219 -15.35 32.73 -54.72
C ASP A 219 -15.87 33.99 -54.00
N PRO A 220 -15.77 35.21 -54.58
CA PRO A 220 -16.20 36.44 -53.91
C PRO A 220 -17.65 36.41 -53.41
N ASP A 221 -18.53 35.70 -54.12
CA ASP A 221 -19.93 35.53 -53.72
C ASP A 221 -20.04 34.55 -52.54
N LEU A 222 -19.26 33.47 -52.55
CA LEU A 222 -19.15 32.53 -51.43
C LEU A 222 -18.52 33.20 -50.19
N LEU A 223 -17.50 34.03 -50.36
CA LEU A 223 -16.87 34.78 -49.26
C LEU A 223 -17.86 35.78 -48.66
N THR A 224 -18.65 36.46 -49.50
CA THR A 224 -19.70 37.39 -49.07
C THR A 224 -20.80 36.63 -48.32
N LEU A 225 -21.25 35.48 -48.82
CA LEU A 225 -22.26 34.63 -48.18
C LEU A 225 -21.77 34.07 -46.83
N VAL A 226 -20.53 33.56 -46.77
CA VAL A 226 -19.91 33.09 -45.53
C VAL A 226 -19.74 34.24 -44.54
N GLN A 227 -19.31 35.42 -44.98
CA GLN A 227 -19.17 36.59 -44.11
C GLN A 227 -20.53 37.07 -43.58
N GLN A 228 -21.59 37.01 -44.38
CA GLN A 228 -22.96 37.29 -43.94
C GLN A 228 -23.43 36.26 -42.91
N HIS A 229 -23.34 34.96 -43.19
CA HIS A 229 -23.74 33.90 -42.25
C HIS A 229 -22.92 33.92 -40.96
N VAL A 230 -21.60 34.18 -41.02
CA VAL A 230 -20.76 34.35 -39.82
C VAL A 230 -21.15 35.59 -39.04
N ASN A 231 -21.54 36.70 -39.69
CA ASN A 231 -22.01 37.89 -38.99
C ASN A 231 -23.37 37.65 -38.31
N THR A 232 -24.32 36.98 -38.97
CA THR A 232 -25.61 36.58 -38.39
C THR A 232 -25.42 35.60 -37.22
N LEU A 233 -24.65 34.52 -37.42
CA LEU A 233 -24.35 33.57 -36.35
C LEU A 233 -23.63 34.25 -35.18
N ARG A 234 -22.74 35.22 -35.46
CA ARG A 234 -22.08 36.02 -34.42
C ARG A 234 -23.08 36.88 -33.66
N THR A 235 -24.05 37.53 -34.30
CA THR A 235 -25.07 38.30 -33.58
C THR A 235 -25.94 37.40 -32.71
N ASP A 236 -26.37 36.26 -33.25
CA ASP A 236 -27.29 35.33 -32.58
C ASP A 236 -26.61 34.70 -31.36
N VAL A 237 -25.40 34.15 -31.52
CA VAL A 237 -24.59 33.58 -30.42
C VAL A 237 -24.21 34.65 -29.40
N THR A 238 -23.92 35.89 -29.81
CA THR A 238 -23.61 36.98 -28.85
C THR A 238 -24.85 37.35 -28.02
N PHE A 239 -26.04 37.34 -28.63
CA PHE A 239 -27.29 37.65 -27.94
C PHE A 239 -27.66 36.55 -26.93
N GLU A 240 -27.69 35.28 -27.36
CA GLU A 240 -28.03 34.15 -26.48
C GLU A 240 -27.02 34.01 -25.32
N VAL A 241 -25.72 34.08 -25.59
CA VAL A 241 -24.69 33.99 -24.55
C VAL A 241 -24.76 35.17 -23.58
N GLN A 242 -25.16 36.37 -24.02
CA GLN A 242 -25.32 37.51 -23.11
C GLN A 242 -26.56 37.36 -22.22
N GLU A 243 -27.71 36.93 -22.76
CA GLU A 243 -28.91 36.65 -21.97
C GLU A 243 -28.66 35.53 -20.94
N ASP A 244 -28.04 34.42 -21.36
CA ASP A 244 -27.69 33.32 -20.46
C ASP A 244 -26.67 33.76 -19.40
N ARG A 245 -25.67 34.56 -19.76
CA ARG A 245 -24.71 35.11 -18.80
C ARG A 245 -25.37 36.00 -17.77
N GLU A 246 -26.34 36.84 -18.16
CA GLU A 246 -27.09 37.68 -17.23
C GLU A 246 -28.00 36.84 -16.32
N ARG A 247 -28.71 35.84 -16.86
CA ARG A 247 -29.51 34.88 -16.08
C ARG A 247 -28.67 34.10 -15.07
N VAL A 248 -27.53 33.55 -15.50
CA VAL A 248 -26.59 32.81 -14.63
C VAL A 248 -25.96 33.73 -13.59
N SER A 249 -25.60 34.97 -13.97
CA SER A 249 -25.05 35.93 -13.00
C SER A 249 -26.06 36.33 -11.93
N LEU A 250 -27.35 36.46 -12.28
CA LEU A 250 -28.41 36.73 -11.30
C LEU A 250 -28.56 35.55 -10.34
N ALA A 251 -28.69 34.33 -10.86
CA ALA A 251 -28.81 33.12 -10.05
C ALA A 251 -27.59 32.88 -9.13
N LEU A 252 -26.37 33.17 -9.59
CA LEU A 252 -25.16 33.10 -8.77
C LEU A 252 -25.15 34.12 -7.63
N ASN A 253 -25.66 35.34 -7.86
CA ASN A 253 -25.77 36.37 -6.82
C ASN A 253 -26.82 36.00 -5.77
N ASP A 254 -27.97 35.45 -6.19
CA ASP A 254 -29.01 34.95 -5.30
C ASP A 254 -28.47 33.80 -4.43
N MET A 255 -27.83 32.80 -5.04
CA MET A 255 -27.19 31.70 -4.30
C MET A 255 -26.08 32.19 -3.36
N SER A 256 -25.25 33.15 -3.77
CA SER A 256 -24.23 33.76 -2.88
C SER A 256 -24.85 34.47 -1.68
N THR A 257 -26.02 35.07 -1.85
CA THR A 257 -26.77 35.73 -0.77
C THR A 257 -27.33 34.69 0.21
N SER A 258 -27.96 33.62 -0.31
CA SER A 258 -28.44 32.51 0.53
C SER A 258 -27.32 31.77 1.27
N LEU A 259 -26.13 31.61 0.65
CA LEU A 259 -24.97 31.01 1.31
C LEU A 259 -24.49 31.86 2.50
N LYS A 260 -24.40 33.19 2.36
CA LYS A 260 -24.05 34.09 3.47
C LYS A 260 -25.06 34.03 4.62
N GLU A 261 -26.34 33.90 4.30
CA GLU A 261 -27.39 33.71 5.32
C GLU A 261 -27.22 32.37 6.06
N LEU A 262 -26.92 31.29 5.33
CA LEU A 262 -26.63 29.98 5.91
C LEU A 262 -25.36 29.98 6.77
N GLU A 263 -24.29 30.64 6.34
CA GLU A 263 -23.05 30.82 7.12
C GLU A 263 -23.34 31.56 8.45
N ALA A 264 -24.10 32.65 8.40
CA ALA A 264 -24.49 33.38 9.60
C ALA A 264 -25.35 32.54 10.56
N ARG A 265 -26.26 31.71 10.02
CA ARG A 265 -27.08 30.77 10.81
C ARG A 265 -26.25 29.66 11.43
N ILE A 266 -25.27 29.11 10.70
CA ILE A 266 -24.34 28.09 11.21
C ILE A 266 -23.50 28.67 12.36
N ALA A 267 -22.96 29.89 12.21
CA ALA A 267 -22.20 30.56 13.25
C ALA A 267 -23.04 30.78 14.54
N SER A 268 -24.31 31.18 14.39
CA SER A 268 -25.24 31.32 15.53
C SER A 268 -25.48 29.99 16.25
N VAL A 269 -25.75 28.91 15.49
CA VAL A 269 -25.98 27.57 16.07
C VAL A 269 -24.72 27.02 16.73
N GLN A 270 -23.54 27.25 16.16
CA GLN A 270 -22.28 26.83 16.76
C GLN A 270 -22.05 27.54 18.10
N TYR A 271 -22.27 28.85 18.17
CA TYR A 271 -22.18 29.61 19.43
C TYR A 271 -23.17 29.10 20.49
N GLU A 272 -24.42 28.80 20.13
CA GLU A 272 -25.41 28.20 21.03
C GLU A 272 -24.98 26.81 21.54
N LEU A 273 -24.39 25.97 20.68
CA LEU A 273 -23.88 24.66 21.05
C LEU A 273 -22.66 24.77 21.99
N GLU A 274 -21.71 25.65 21.70
CA GLU A 274 -20.53 25.90 22.56
C GLU A 274 -20.95 26.41 23.94
N ALA A 275 -21.86 27.39 24.01
CA ALA A 275 -22.42 27.87 25.27
C ALA A 275 -23.15 26.77 26.06
N ARG A 276 -23.89 25.89 25.38
CA ARG A 276 -24.59 24.76 26.01
C ARG A 276 -23.64 23.68 26.50
N MET A 277 -22.56 23.38 25.76
CA MET A 277 -21.51 22.45 26.19
C MET A 277 -20.79 22.98 27.43
N ALA A 278 -20.40 24.25 27.45
CA ALA A 278 -19.78 24.88 28.62
C ALA A 278 -20.70 24.84 29.85
N SER A 279 -21.99 25.15 29.68
CA SER A 279 -22.97 25.06 30.77
C SER A 279 -23.12 23.63 31.30
N MET A 280 -23.14 22.63 30.42
CA MET A 280 -23.25 21.22 30.79
C MET A 280 -22.00 20.72 31.51
N GLN A 281 -20.81 21.14 31.06
CA GLN A 281 -19.55 20.82 31.70
C GLN A 281 -19.48 21.40 33.11
N CYS A 282 -19.84 22.67 33.32
CA CYS A 282 -19.92 23.27 34.66
C CYS A 282 -20.89 22.52 35.59
N GLU A 283 -22.06 22.10 35.08
CA GLU A 283 -23.03 21.31 35.86
C GLU A 283 -22.47 19.92 36.22
N GLN A 284 -21.76 19.28 35.29
CA GLN A 284 -21.13 17.97 35.51
C GLN A 284 -19.95 18.06 36.50
N GLU A 285 -19.09 19.08 36.38
CA GLU A 285 -17.99 19.34 37.31
C GLU A 285 -18.51 19.61 38.73
N ALA A 286 -19.56 20.43 38.88
CA ALA A 286 -20.22 20.66 40.16
C ALA A 286 -20.81 19.37 40.76
N ARG A 287 -21.43 18.51 39.95
CA ARG A 287 -21.91 17.19 40.40
C ARG A 287 -20.76 16.26 40.82
N MET A 288 -19.67 16.21 40.06
CA MET A 288 -18.52 15.38 40.41
C MET A 288 -17.86 15.85 41.72
N ALA A 289 -17.73 17.17 41.93
CA ALA A 289 -17.21 17.72 43.17
C ALA A 289 -18.07 17.34 44.40
N ASN A 290 -19.41 17.40 44.27
CA ASN A 290 -20.31 16.95 45.33
C ASN A 290 -20.18 15.45 45.61
N VAL A 291 -20.19 14.60 44.58
CA VAL A 291 -20.03 13.14 44.74
C VAL A 291 -18.68 12.78 45.35
N GLN A 292 -17.61 13.51 45.01
CA GLN A 292 -16.29 13.30 45.60
C GLN A 292 -16.25 13.70 47.08
N CYS A 293 -16.96 14.75 47.47
CA CYS A 293 -17.13 15.14 48.88
C CYS A 293 -17.87 14.02 49.66
N GLU A 294 -19.03 13.59 49.16
CA GLU A 294 -19.80 12.48 49.74
C GLU A 294 -18.98 11.18 49.83
N GLN A 295 -18.11 10.91 48.84
CA GLN A 295 -17.25 9.72 48.84
C GLN A 295 -16.15 9.77 49.90
N GLU A 296 -15.51 10.93 50.15
CA GLU A 296 -14.53 11.05 51.24
C GLU A 296 -15.20 11.02 52.62
N ASP A 297 -16.41 11.59 52.78
CA ASP A 297 -17.20 11.45 54.02
C ASP A 297 -17.50 9.97 54.31
N ILE A 298 -18.04 9.22 53.33
CA ILE A 298 -18.30 7.78 53.45
C ILE A 298 -17.03 6.99 53.78
N LYS A 299 -15.89 7.35 53.19
CA LYS A 299 -14.60 6.69 53.43
C LYS A 299 -14.05 6.99 54.83
N GLN A 300 -14.27 8.19 55.35
CA GLN A 300 -13.95 8.54 56.74
C GLN A 300 -14.86 7.78 57.72
N GLU A 301 -16.15 7.65 57.43
CA GLU A 301 -17.08 6.83 58.21
C GLU A 301 -16.69 5.34 58.19
N GLN A 302 -16.33 4.79 57.03
CA GLN A 302 -15.85 3.41 56.90
C GLN A 302 -14.57 3.16 57.70
N SER A 303 -13.60 4.09 57.70
CA SER A 303 -12.40 4.00 58.54
C SER A 303 -12.74 4.03 60.03
N SER A 304 -13.65 4.93 60.44
CA SER A 304 -14.16 5.02 61.82
C SER A 304 -14.88 3.73 62.26
N LEU A 305 -15.66 3.12 61.37
CA LEU A 305 -16.32 1.83 61.59
C LEU A 305 -15.32 0.67 61.65
N SER A 306 -14.33 0.61 60.76
CA SER A 306 -13.28 -0.42 60.78
C SER A 306 -12.56 -0.43 62.12
N ASN A 307 -12.06 0.73 62.57
CA ASN A 307 -11.38 0.86 63.87
C ASN A 307 -12.26 0.39 65.05
N LYS A 308 -13.59 0.63 64.99
CA LYS A 308 -14.54 0.13 65.99
C LYS A 308 -14.75 -1.38 65.90
N VAL A 309 -14.80 -1.95 64.70
CA VAL A 309 -14.88 -3.41 64.49
C VAL A 309 -13.61 -4.09 65.01
N ASP A 310 -12.43 -3.56 64.69
CA ASP A 310 -11.15 -4.08 65.20
C ASP A 310 -11.09 -4.03 66.73
N THR A 311 -11.55 -2.92 67.33
CA THR A 311 -11.65 -2.79 68.79
C THR A 311 -12.61 -3.85 69.38
N LEU A 312 -13.81 -4.00 68.80
CA LEU A 312 -14.79 -5.01 69.26
C LEU A 312 -14.28 -6.45 69.06
N GLN A 313 -13.51 -6.71 68.00
CA GLN A 313 -12.87 -8.00 67.76
C GLN A 313 -11.88 -8.33 68.88
N THR A 314 -11.00 -7.38 69.26
CA THR A 314 -10.07 -7.58 70.38
C THR A 314 -10.78 -7.77 71.74
N ASP A 315 -11.91 -7.10 71.95
CA ASP A 315 -12.76 -7.24 73.14
C ASP A 315 -13.41 -8.64 73.20
N VAL A 316 -13.87 -9.16 72.06
CA VAL A 316 -14.42 -10.51 71.91
C VAL A 316 -13.36 -11.58 72.12
N GLU A 317 -12.17 -11.43 71.54
CA GLU A 317 -11.04 -12.35 71.72
C GLU A 317 -10.61 -12.41 73.19
N THR A 318 -10.48 -11.25 73.85
CA THR A 318 -10.17 -11.17 75.29
C THR A 318 -11.23 -11.87 76.15
N ARG A 319 -12.52 -11.71 75.81
CA ARG A 319 -13.61 -12.41 76.51
C ARG A 319 -13.59 -13.92 76.25
N GLN A 320 -13.26 -14.35 75.02
CA GLN A 320 -13.17 -15.77 74.68
C GLN A 320 -12.02 -16.44 75.45
N GLU A 321 -10.87 -15.78 75.60
CA GLU A 321 -9.74 -16.29 76.39
C GLU A 321 -10.10 -16.39 77.88
N ASN A 322 -10.79 -15.39 78.44
CA ASN A 322 -11.31 -15.45 79.81
C ASN A 322 -12.33 -16.60 80.02
N VAL A 323 -13.21 -16.86 79.05
CA VAL A 323 -14.13 -18.01 79.09
C VAL A 323 -13.36 -19.34 79.04
N ASN A 324 -12.33 -19.45 78.21
CA ASN A 324 -11.50 -20.65 78.14
C ASN A 324 -10.76 -20.93 79.46
N LEU A 325 -10.27 -19.88 80.14
CA LEU A 325 -9.67 -20.00 81.48
C LEU A 325 -10.70 -20.49 82.52
N LEU A 326 -11.94 -19.99 82.46
CA LEU A 326 -13.03 -20.45 83.34
C LEU A 326 -13.39 -21.93 83.12
N ILE A 327 -13.45 -22.38 81.85
CA ILE A 327 -13.70 -23.79 81.52
C ILE A 327 -12.58 -24.67 82.10
N LYS A 328 -11.33 -24.21 82.02
CA LYS A 328 -10.19 -24.96 82.54
C LYS A 328 -10.25 -25.12 84.07
N SER A 329 -10.53 -24.05 84.82
CA SER A 329 -10.67 -24.15 86.29
C SER A 329 -11.87 -25.00 86.69
N GLN A 330 -12.94 -25.00 85.89
CA GLN A 330 -14.10 -25.86 86.12
C GLN A 330 -13.79 -27.35 85.92
N ALA A 331 -12.99 -27.70 84.91
CA ALA A 331 -12.50 -29.07 84.71
C ALA A 331 -11.57 -29.53 85.84
N GLU A 332 -10.64 -28.68 86.29
CA GLU A 332 -9.77 -28.96 87.45
C GLU A 332 -10.60 -29.22 88.73
N GLN A 333 -11.72 -28.52 88.91
CA GLN A 333 -12.64 -28.75 90.04
C GLN A 333 -13.48 -30.04 89.89
N GLU A 334 -13.69 -30.52 88.66
CA GLU A 334 -14.40 -31.78 88.38
C GLU A 334 -13.50 -33.01 88.64
N ASP A 335 -12.20 -32.94 88.31
CA ASP A 335 -11.19 -33.94 88.68
C ASP A 335 -11.02 -34.07 90.21
N VAL A 336 -11.04 -32.95 90.95
CA VAL A 336 -11.02 -32.97 92.43
C VAL A 336 -12.24 -33.72 92.99
N ASN A 337 -13.43 -33.54 92.41
CA ASN A 337 -14.63 -34.29 92.81
C ASN A 337 -14.51 -35.80 92.51
N LEU A 338 -13.89 -36.19 91.40
CA LEU A 338 -13.63 -37.59 91.09
C LEU A 338 -12.65 -38.24 92.08
N LEU A 339 -11.59 -37.52 92.48
CA LEU A 339 -10.62 -38.02 93.46
C LEU A 339 -11.26 -38.26 94.83
N ILE A 340 -12.10 -37.32 95.32
CA ILE A 340 -12.87 -37.47 96.56
C ILE A 340 -13.74 -38.73 96.51
N LYS A 341 -14.38 -38.99 95.35
CA LYS A 341 -15.25 -40.16 95.17
C LYS A 341 -14.48 -41.48 95.20
N SER A 342 -13.30 -41.55 94.57
CA SER A 342 -12.40 -42.71 94.62
C SER A 342 -11.94 -43.01 96.05
N GLN A 343 -11.52 -41.99 96.81
CA GLN A 343 -11.10 -42.18 98.20
C GLN A 343 -12.24 -42.69 99.10
N GLN A 344 -13.48 -42.28 98.82
CA GLN A 344 -14.66 -42.80 99.51
C GLN A 344 -14.91 -44.30 99.23
N GLU A 345 -14.59 -44.78 98.02
CA GLU A 345 -14.71 -46.19 97.64
C GLU A 345 -13.58 -47.05 98.24
N ASP A 346 -12.34 -46.55 98.28
CA ASP A 346 -11.21 -47.22 98.94
C ASP A 346 -11.44 -47.41 100.44
N VAL A 347 -12.00 -46.39 101.12
CA VAL A 347 -12.39 -46.49 102.55
C VAL A 347 -13.46 -47.57 102.76
N ASN A 348 -14.43 -47.68 101.85
CA ASN A 348 -15.45 -48.74 101.91
C ASN A 348 -14.86 -50.14 101.69
N LEU A 349 -13.86 -50.29 100.81
CA LEU A 349 -13.14 -51.57 100.63
C LEU A 349 -12.31 -51.94 101.87
N LEU A 350 -11.63 -50.97 102.48
CA LEU A 350 -10.83 -51.19 103.69
C LEU A 350 -11.69 -51.65 104.87
N ILE A 351 -12.86 -51.01 105.08
CA ILE A 351 -13.86 -51.43 106.09
C ILE A 351 -14.29 -52.88 105.87
N LYS A 352 -14.45 -53.29 104.60
CA LYS A 352 -14.86 -54.65 104.23
C LYS A 352 -13.74 -55.67 104.48
N SER A 353 -12.47 -55.31 104.24
CA SER A 353 -11.31 -56.14 104.60
C SER A 353 -11.24 -56.37 106.10
N GLN A 354 -11.34 -55.31 106.91
CA GLN A 354 -11.32 -55.40 108.37
C GLN A 354 -12.45 -56.29 108.91
N GLN A 355 -13.61 -56.34 108.25
CA GLN A 355 -14.69 -57.25 108.60
C GLN A 355 -14.36 -58.74 108.40
N GLU A 356 -13.61 -59.10 107.34
CA GLU A 356 -13.18 -60.48 107.11
C GLU A 356 -11.96 -60.87 107.97
N ASP A 357 -11.04 -59.94 108.25
CA ASP A 357 -9.90 -60.18 109.16
C ASP A 357 -10.37 -60.47 110.60
N VAL A 358 -11.36 -59.72 111.09
CA VAL A 358 -12.02 -59.98 112.39
C VAL A 358 -12.69 -61.36 112.42
N LYS A 359 -13.19 -61.83 111.27
CA LYS A 359 -13.81 -63.16 111.09
C LYS A 359 -12.76 -64.28 111.16
N LEU A 360 -11.62 -64.09 110.49
CA LEU A 360 -10.51 -65.04 110.45
C LEU A 360 -9.84 -65.17 111.83
N LEU A 361 -9.57 -64.06 112.51
CA LEU A 361 -8.99 -64.07 113.86
C LEU A 361 -9.90 -64.76 114.88
N LYS A 362 -11.22 -64.66 114.70
CA LYS A 362 -12.19 -65.40 115.54
C LYS A 362 -12.07 -66.92 115.37
N SER A 363 -11.79 -67.40 114.15
CA SER A 363 -11.48 -68.81 113.90
C SER A 363 -10.12 -69.24 114.48
N GLN A 364 -9.11 -68.36 114.47
CA GLN A 364 -7.82 -68.64 115.12
C GLN A 364 -7.93 -68.67 116.66
N GLN A 365 -8.82 -67.87 117.24
CA GLN A 365 -9.14 -67.92 118.66
C GLN A 365 -9.72 -69.28 119.06
N GLU A 366 -10.60 -69.87 118.23
CA GLU A 366 -11.15 -71.22 118.44
C GLU A 366 -10.09 -72.32 118.31
N ASP A 367 -9.18 -72.25 117.32
CA ASP A 367 -8.05 -73.20 117.17
C ASP A 367 -7.11 -73.20 118.39
N VAL A 368 -6.73 -72.02 118.87
CA VAL A 368 -5.86 -71.92 120.05
C VAL A 368 -6.58 -72.41 121.32
N GLN A 369 -7.90 -72.22 121.44
CA GLN A 369 -8.68 -72.82 122.52
C GLN A 369 -8.69 -74.36 122.46
N GLN A 370 -8.70 -74.99 121.27
CA GLN A 370 -8.50 -76.44 121.15
C GLN A 370 -7.09 -76.88 121.57
N ARG A 371 -6.07 -76.06 121.30
CA ARG A 371 -4.68 -76.36 121.71
C ARG A 371 -4.45 -76.20 123.21
N VAL A 372 -5.17 -75.29 123.88
CA VAL A 372 -5.23 -75.22 125.35
C VAL A 372 -5.75 -76.54 125.91
N ALA A 373 -6.89 -77.03 125.38
CA ALA A 373 -7.47 -78.31 125.78
C ALA A 373 -6.53 -79.51 125.56
N HIS A 374 -5.74 -79.55 124.48
CA HIS A 374 -4.81 -80.67 124.24
C HIS A 374 -3.63 -80.72 125.21
N VAL A 375 -3.16 -79.57 125.72
CA VAL A 375 -2.08 -79.55 126.73
C VAL A 375 -2.64 -79.80 128.14
N GLU A 376 -3.87 -79.38 128.42
CA GLU A 376 -4.64 -79.81 129.61
C GLU A 376 -4.84 -81.34 129.64
N ASP A 377 -4.95 -81.98 128.46
CA ASP A 377 -5.02 -83.44 128.32
C ASP A 377 -3.69 -84.14 128.70
N GLN A 378 -2.53 -83.54 128.38
CA GLN A 378 -1.22 -84.07 128.81
C GLN A 378 -0.94 -83.90 130.32
N LEU A 379 -1.72 -83.05 131.00
CA LEU A 379 -1.68 -82.86 132.45
C LEU A 379 -2.33 -84.05 133.20
N SER A 380 -3.13 -84.87 132.52
CA SER A 380 -4.17 -85.70 133.13
C SER A 380 -3.85 -87.19 133.31
N SER A 381 -2.59 -87.61 133.24
CA SER A 381 -2.19 -88.98 133.64
C SER A 381 -0.89 -89.06 134.45
N ALA A 382 -0.60 -88.01 135.21
CA ALA A 382 -0.43 -88.28 136.63
C ALA A 382 -1.69 -89.02 137.12
N PHE A 383 -1.49 -90.27 137.56
CA PHE A 383 -2.33 -91.00 138.51
C PHE A 383 -3.87 -90.89 138.38
N LEU A 384 -4.50 -92.01 138.01
CA LEU A 384 -5.89 -92.40 138.31
C LEU A 384 -6.76 -91.38 139.07
N GLN A 385 -7.93 -91.09 138.49
CA GLN A 385 -9.15 -90.69 139.21
C GLN A 385 -9.09 -89.30 139.88
N GLU A 386 -10.16 -88.52 139.96
CA GLU A 386 -11.57 -88.73 139.59
C GLU A 386 -12.28 -87.38 139.68
N ASN A 387 -13.30 -87.13 138.83
CA ASN A 387 -14.61 -86.52 139.19
C ASN A 387 -14.63 -85.14 139.93
N ARG A 388 -15.68 -84.30 139.90
CA ARG A 388 -17.05 -84.36 139.38
C ARG A 388 -17.66 -82.94 139.40
N GLU A 389 -18.92 -82.84 138.95
CA GLU A 389 -19.91 -81.80 139.35
C GLU A 389 -19.64 -80.36 138.81
N ASP A 390 -20.63 -79.48 138.60
CA ASP A 390 -22.09 -79.62 138.34
C ASP A 390 -22.62 -78.26 137.79
N GLY A 391 -23.75 -78.28 137.07
CA GLY A 391 -24.60 -77.13 136.69
C GLY A 391 -24.01 -76.03 135.79
N SER A 392 -24.77 -75.04 135.28
CA SER A 392 -26.19 -74.89 134.91
C SER A 392 -26.41 -73.40 134.50
N TYR A 393 -27.61 -73.06 133.98
CA TYR A 393 -28.17 -71.70 133.78
C TYR A 393 -27.55 -70.82 132.66
N GLU A 394 -28.29 -70.26 131.69
CA GLU A 394 -29.52 -69.41 131.68
C GLU A 394 -29.35 -68.00 132.29
N GLY A 395 -29.68 -66.96 131.51
CA GLY A 395 -29.84 -65.58 132.00
C GLY A 395 -29.84 -64.52 130.87
N PRO A 396 -30.61 -63.41 130.94
CA PRO A 396 -31.13 -62.78 129.72
C PRO A 396 -30.89 -61.26 129.55
N ALA A 397 -31.36 -60.75 128.40
CA ALA A 397 -32.01 -59.44 128.20
C ALA A 397 -31.25 -58.10 128.42
N ASN A 398 -30.98 -57.43 127.30
CA ASN A 398 -31.64 -56.19 126.86
C ASN A 398 -31.51 -54.87 127.70
N MET A 399 -30.77 -53.87 127.16
CA MET A 399 -31.00 -52.39 127.17
C MET A 399 -29.77 -51.73 126.47
N VAL A 400 -29.76 -50.64 125.68
CA VAL A 400 -30.60 -49.43 125.44
C VAL A 400 -30.11 -48.13 126.14
N SER A 401 -29.62 -47.21 125.29
CA SER A 401 -29.58 -45.72 125.33
C SER A 401 -28.82 -44.91 126.41
N GLN A 402 -27.90 -44.05 125.91
CA GLN A 402 -27.57 -42.61 126.22
C GLN A 402 -26.06 -42.31 125.94
N GLN A 403 -25.51 -41.12 125.63
CA GLN A 403 -26.01 -39.76 125.27
C GLN A 403 -24.89 -38.90 124.57
N TYR A 404 -25.21 -38.13 123.50
CA TYR A 404 -24.63 -36.78 123.14
C TYR A 404 -23.12 -36.72 122.68
N HIS A 405 -22.53 -35.70 121.99
CA HIS A 405 -22.93 -34.42 121.33
C HIS A 405 -21.81 -33.85 120.37
N SER A 406 -22.19 -33.04 119.34
CA SER A 406 -21.54 -31.79 118.77
C SER A 406 -20.04 -31.77 118.29
N ASN A 407 -19.47 -30.87 117.44
CA ASN A 407 -19.82 -29.64 116.65
C ASN A 407 -18.70 -29.39 115.56
N VAL A 408 -18.82 -28.70 114.40
CA VAL A 408 -19.09 -27.26 114.01
C VAL A 408 -17.95 -26.24 114.33
N SER A 409 -17.42 -25.34 113.47
CA SER A 409 -17.40 -25.13 111.97
C SER A 409 -16.49 -23.94 111.51
N VAL A 410 -15.93 -24.00 110.27
CA VAL A 410 -15.73 -22.94 109.21
C VAL A 410 -14.94 -21.61 109.44
N GLU A 411 -14.16 -21.26 108.38
CA GLU A 411 -13.48 -20.02 107.88
C GLU A 411 -13.61 -18.60 108.48
N ILE A 412 -12.53 -17.80 108.33
CA ILE A 412 -12.52 -16.37 107.90
C ILE A 412 -11.32 -16.08 106.93
N SER A 413 -11.55 -15.19 105.96
CA SER A 413 -10.74 -14.54 104.87
C SER A 413 -9.20 -14.34 104.92
N SER A 414 -8.57 -14.10 103.73
CA SER A 414 -7.62 -12.97 103.46
C SER A 414 -7.26 -12.76 101.95
N PHE A 415 -6.53 -11.68 101.61
CA PHE A 415 -6.22 -11.07 100.28
C PHE A 415 -4.76 -11.30 99.74
N GLU A 416 -4.41 -10.68 98.57
CA GLU A 416 -3.06 -10.43 97.94
C GLU A 416 -2.50 -11.50 96.93
N ALA A 417 -1.69 -11.24 95.87
CA ALA A 417 -1.24 -10.04 95.09
C ALA A 417 -0.45 -10.42 93.77
N ASP A 418 0.11 -9.40 93.06
CA ASP A 418 1.36 -9.36 92.20
C ASP A 418 1.42 -9.50 90.64
N ILE A 419 2.58 -9.09 90.08
CA ILE A 419 2.87 -8.52 88.72
C ILE A 419 4.13 -9.16 88.05
N ALA A 420 4.24 -9.20 86.69
CA ALA A 420 5.41 -8.76 85.86
C ALA A 420 5.76 -9.51 84.53
N PHE A 421 6.49 -8.80 83.64
CA PHE A 421 7.77 -9.20 82.98
C PHE A 421 7.88 -9.56 81.45
N PHE A 422 8.37 -8.57 80.66
CA PHE A 422 9.29 -8.62 79.48
C PHE A 422 9.10 -9.51 78.21
N ALA A 423 8.77 -8.83 77.11
CA ALA A 423 9.58 -8.61 75.88
C ALA A 423 10.14 -9.77 74.99
N LYS A 424 9.78 -9.72 73.70
CA LYS A 424 10.65 -10.12 72.55
C LYS A 424 10.23 -9.37 71.27
N ARG A 425 11.14 -8.63 70.61
CA ARG A 425 10.84 -7.88 69.37
C ARG A 425 12.11 -7.57 68.55
N HIS A 426 12.10 -7.93 67.26
CA HIS A 426 13.00 -7.65 66.12
C HIS A 426 12.55 -8.64 65.00
N ASP A 427 12.58 -8.41 63.69
CA ASP A 427 13.10 -7.34 62.80
C ASP A 427 12.38 -7.47 61.40
N PRO A 428 12.88 -6.99 60.25
CA PRO A 428 12.87 -5.62 59.68
C PRO A 428 12.01 -5.50 58.38
N ASP A 429 12.24 -4.43 57.58
CA ASP A 429 11.85 -4.22 56.18
C ASP A 429 10.36 -4.08 55.79
N THR A 430 9.82 -2.85 55.92
CA THR A 430 9.50 -1.97 54.75
C THR A 430 8.66 -0.76 55.18
N ARG A 431 9.30 0.42 55.35
CA ARG A 431 8.66 1.76 55.46
C ARG A 431 9.73 2.85 55.32
N GLN A 432 9.28 4.08 55.04
CA GLN A 432 10.08 5.28 54.68
C GLN A 432 10.81 5.13 53.32
N TRP A 433 10.59 5.96 52.29
CA TRP A 433 9.99 7.31 52.17
C TRP A 433 10.63 8.39 53.05
N LEU A 434 10.70 9.62 52.52
CA LEU A 434 11.48 10.77 52.97
C LEU A 434 13.00 10.65 52.80
N PHE A 435 13.59 11.74 52.25
CA PHE A 435 15.03 12.08 52.22
C PHE A 435 15.90 11.09 51.41
N ASP A 436 16.43 11.42 50.23
CA ASP A 436 16.96 12.67 49.69
C ASP A 436 16.65 12.72 48.18
N ASP A 437 16.15 13.81 47.58
CA ASP A 437 16.68 15.18 47.52
C ASP A 437 17.97 15.28 46.68
N PHE A 438 18.13 16.41 46.00
CA PHE A 438 19.18 16.79 45.03
C PHE A 438 19.08 16.34 43.55
N GLU A 439 19.06 17.39 42.72
CA GLU A 439 19.66 17.53 41.39
C GLU A 439 18.90 17.00 40.16
N HIS A 440 17.89 17.80 39.79
CA HIS A 440 17.84 18.32 38.43
C HIS A 440 19.21 18.85 37.97
N LEU A 441 19.71 18.39 36.82
CA LEU A 441 20.26 19.28 35.77
C LEU A 441 20.25 18.58 34.40
N VAL A 442 19.70 19.30 33.44
CA VAL A 442 19.39 18.96 32.03
C VAL A 442 20.65 19.11 31.15
N PRO A 443 20.77 18.49 29.96
CA PRO A 443 20.19 17.24 29.42
C PRO A 443 21.23 16.15 29.06
#